data_AF-A0A3C0S6B2-F1
#
_entry.id   AF-A0A3C0S6B2-F1
#
_cell.length_a   1.000
_cell.length_b   1.000
_cell.length_c   1.000
_cell.angle_alpha   90.00
_cell.angle_beta   90.00
_cell.angle_gamma   90.00
#
_symmetry.space_group_name_H-M   'P 1'
#
loop_
_entity.id
_entity.type
_entity.pdbx_description
1 polymer ?
#
loop_
_entity_poly.entity_id
_entity_poly.type
_entity_poly.pdbx_seq_one_letter_code
_entity_poly.pdbx_strand_id
1 'polypeptide(L)'
;MDVFKPFLQRLSQPILLSFCIAWIFWNWEIVVALCWYDAKSIEKLGSKNHVAYISAFKDTWRNYYYPLIIALAYPLIILILNNFHTFFKMLEEKLFTRIVKNATVPTDLYLDAQDQIEAKEKRISKFISKETEMQGQINDLTVSNKNLENKAATLAIEYSETLSIKKDLEDKAQVSDNNIDLYKKRSNIEYLMGSYKIEIHERIHNNNLTTIFSSNLEIKKSENDDKILINLIIFNYIMVSEITEYFYNILTGTIGIKTKLVNNTFSPENKTTENIVTVLQNELMNDFVNLPLANSNDILIMKNVNFNESSLRMDLAKNTKIKGA
;
A
#
# COMPACT_ATOMS: atom_id res chain seq x y z
N MET A 1 -27.62 15.62 -3.04
CA MET A 1 -28.89 15.42 -2.28
C MET A 1 -29.60 16.75 -1.99
N ASP A 2 -29.31 17.83 -2.74
CA ASP A 2 -29.84 19.17 -2.42
C ASP A 2 -31.30 19.43 -2.83
N VAL A 3 -31.92 18.53 -3.60
CA VAL A 3 -33.32 18.68 -4.06
C VAL A 3 -34.32 18.57 -2.90
N PHE A 4 -33.99 17.83 -1.84
CA PHE A 4 -34.86 17.70 -0.66
C PHE A 4 -34.71 18.85 0.33
N LYS A 5 -33.65 19.65 0.25
CA LYS A 5 -33.35 20.70 1.22
C LYS A 5 -34.43 21.79 1.28
N PRO A 6 -34.96 22.31 0.14
CA PRO A 6 -36.06 23.27 0.17
C PRO A 6 -37.37 22.68 0.72
N PHE A 7 -37.60 21.38 0.47
CA PHE A 7 -38.77 20.68 0.97
C PHE A 7 -38.71 20.49 2.49
N LEU A 8 -37.56 20.04 3.01
CA LEU A 8 -37.30 19.92 4.45
C LEU A 8 -37.38 21.28 5.15
N GLN A 9 -36.94 22.36 4.50
CA GLN A 9 -37.05 23.72 5.04
C GLN A 9 -38.49 24.22 5.11
N ARG A 10 -39.39 23.74 4.25
CA ARG A 10 -40.84 24.04 4.35
C ARG A 10 -41.51 23.17 5.41
N LEU A 11 -41.10 21.89 5.52
CA LEU A 11 -41.55 20.99 6.57
C LEU A 11 -41.06 21.41 7.97
N SER A 12 -39.98 22.18 8.08
CA SER A 12 -39.53 22.70 9.38
C SER A 12 -40.44 23.80 9.95
N GLN A 13 -41.44 24.25 9.17
CA GLN A 13 -42.47 25.14 9.69
C GLN A 13 -43.34 24.37 10.70
N PRO A 14 -43.43 24.82 11.97
CA PRO A 14 -44.11 24.08 13.03
C PRO A 14 -45.57 23.71 12.70
N ILE A 15 -46.29 24.61 12.02
CA ILE A 15 -47.69 24.40 11.62
C ILE A 15 -47.80 23.29 10.58
N LEU A 16 -46.94 23.31 9.55
CA LEU A 16 -46.98 22.34 8.47
C LEU A 16 -46.57 20.94 8.96
N LEU A 17 -45.55 20.88 9.81
CA LEU A 17 -45.15 19.64 10.47
C LEU A 17 -46.27 19.07 11.35
N SER A 18 -46.86 19.91 12.21
CA SER A 18 -47.96 19.51 13.10
C SER A 18 -49.17 19.05 12.30
N PHE A 19 -49.47 19.69 11.18
CA PHE A 19 -50.52 19.26 10.26
C PHE A 19 -50.20 17.90 9.63
N CYS A 20 -48.99 17.69 9.10
CA CYS A 20 -48.60 16.40 8.54
C CYS A 20 -48.69 15.27 9.57
N ILE A 21 -48.19 15.50 10.79
CA ILE A 21 -48.27 14.53 11.89
C ILE A 21 -49.73 14.25 12.26
N ALA A 22 -50.53 15.29 12.51
CA ALA A 22 -51.95 15.14 12.83
C ALA A 22 -52.72 14.44 11.70
N TRP A 23 -52.40 14.74 10.45
CA TRP A 23 -53.00 14.10 9.28
C TRP A 23 -52.67 12.62 9.23
N ILE A 24 -51.41 12.24 9.44
CA ILE A 24 -50.97 10.83 9.48
C ILE A 24 -51.71 10.07 10.59
N PHE A 25 -51.82 10.63 11.79
CA PHE A 25 -52.51 9.98 12.90
C PHE A 25 -54.02 9.88 12.68
N TRP A 26 -54.65 10.93 12.15
CA TRP A 26 -56.10 10.96 11.95
C TRP A 26 -56.55 10.12 10.75
N ASN A 27 -55.72 10.05 9.71
CA ASN A 27 -55.91 9.26 8.50
C ASN A 27 -55.08 7.96 8.53
N TRP A 28 -54.86 7.39 9.72
CA TRP A 28 -53.97 6.24 9.89
C TRP A 28 -54.39 5.04 9.03
N GLU A 29 -55.69 4.83 8.80
CA GLU A 29 -56.22 3.78 7.91
C GLU A 29 -55.67 3.88 6.49
N ILE A 30 -55.55 5.11 5.97
CA ILE A 30 -55.00 5.39 4.64
C ILE A 30 -53.50 5.13 4.64
N VAL A 31 -52.78 5.56 5.69
CA VAL A 31 -51.32 5.38 5.82
C VAL A 31 -50.98 3.88 5.94
N VAL A 32 -51.72 3.13 6.75
CA VAL A 32 -51.56 1.68 6.88
C VAL A 32 -51.83 1.01 5.53
N ALA A 33 -52.92 1.36 4.85
CA ALA A 33 -53.26 0.83 3.53
C ALA A 33 -52.17 1.08 2.48
N LEU A 34 -51.52 2.26 2.52
CA LEU A 34 -50.43 2.61 1.61
C LEU A 34 -49.10 1.92 1.95
N CYS A 35 -48.75 1.80 3.24
CA CYS A 35 -47.44 1.30 3.66
C CYS A 35 -47.38 -0.21 3.88
N TRP A 36 -48.49 -0.84 4.28
CA TRP A 36 -48.49 -2.24 4.74
C TRP A 36 -49.35 -3.20 3.91
N TYR A 37 -50.25 -2.70 3.05
CA TYR A 37 -51.12 -3.56 2.25
C TYR A 37 -50.72 -3.63 0.78
N ASP A 38 -50.39 -4.85 0.34
CA ASP A 38 -50.23 -5.18 -1.08
C ASP A 38 -51.58 -5.16 -1.82
N ALA A 39 -51.54 -4.99 -3.15
CA ALA A 39 -52.73 -4.93 -4.00
C ALA A 39 -53.68 -6.13 -3.80
N LYS A 40 -53.12 -7.34 -3.62
CA LYS A 40 -53.90 -8.57 -3.36
C LYS A 40 -54.66 -8.53 -2.04
N SER A 41 -54.09 -7.90 -1.02
CA SER A 41 -54.73 -7.79 0.30
C SER A 41 -55.87 -6.77 0.28
N ILE A 42 -55.73 -5.70 -0.51
CA ILE A 42 -56.79 -4.71 -0.73
C ILE A 42 -57.96 -5.30 -1.53
N GLU A 43 -57.68 -6.17 -2.50
CA GLU A 43 -58.72 -6.89 -3.24
C GLU A 43 -59.56 -7.80 -2.33
N LYS A 44 -58.92 -8.46 -1.35
CA LYS A 44 -59.61 -9.26 -0.32
C LYS A 44 -60.51 -8.42 0.60
N LEU A 45 -60.19 -7.14 0.79
CA LEU A 45 -61.01 -6.18 1.53
C LEU A 45 -62.17 -5.61 0.68
N GLY A 46 -62.36 -6.10 -0.55
CA GLY A 46 -63.47 -5.73 -1.42
C GLY A 46 -63.21 -4.49 -2.30
N SER A 47 -61.98 -3.97 -2.33
CA SER A 47 -61.60 -2.81 -3.15
C SER A 47 -60.77 -3.23 -4.35
N LYS A 48 -61.15 -2.80 -5.56
CA LYS A 48 -60.49 -3.21 -6.82
C LYS A 48 -59.04 -2.73 -6.94
N ASN A 49 -58.70 -1.60 -6.33
CA ASN A 49 -57.35 -1.02 -6.33
C ASN A 49 -57.18 -0.07 -5.13
N HIS A 50 -55.93 0.34 -4.83
CA HIS A 50 -55.61 1.30 -3.76
C HIS A 50 -56.39 2.62 -3.90
N VAL A 51 -56.63 3.07 -5.13
CA VAL A 51 -57.35 4.33 -5.39
C VAL A 51 -58.81 4.23 -4.95
N ALA A 52 -59.48 3.12 -5.27
CA ALA A 52 -60.86 2.86 -4.85
C ALA A 52 -60.95 2.78 -3.33
N TYR A 53 -59.99 2.10 -2.69
CA TYR A 53 -59.92 2.03 -1.22
C TYR A 53 -59.80 3.43 -0.60
N ILE A 54 -58.85 4.25 -1.06
CA ILE A 54 -58.67 5.62 -0.55
C ILE A 54 -59.93 6.48 -0.81
N SER A 55 -60.57 6.29 -1.97
CA SER A 55 -61.78 7.04 -2.31
C SER A 55 -62.97 6.73 -1.40
N ALA A 56 -63.05 5.51 -0.86
CA ALA A 56 -64.09 5.12 0.09
C ALA A 56 -63.94 5.83 1.45
N PHE A 57 -62.72 6.25 1.81
CA PHE A 57 -62.42 6.98 3.05
C PHE A 57 -62.24 8.49 2.82
N LYS A 58 -62.74 9.03 1.71
CA LYS A 58 -62.58 10.45 1.34
C LYS A 58 -63.60 11.37 2.02
N ASP A 59 -63.70 11.31 3.34
CA ASP A 59 -64.47 12.31 4.08
C ASP A 59 -63.65 13.61 4.20
N THR A 60 -64.13 14.68 3.56
CA THR A 60 -63.46 15.98 3.55
C THR A 60 -63.26 16.53 4.97
N TRP A 61 -64.23 16.33 5.87
CA TRP A 61 -64.16 16.77 7.26
C TRP A 61 -63.08 16.02 8.03
N ARG A 62 -63.13 14.68 7.92
CA ARG A 62 -62.14 13.81 8.56
C ARG A 62 -60.73 14.09 8.07
N ASN A 63 -60.55 14.26 6.77
CA ASN A 63 -59.23 14.22 6.17
C ASN A 63 -58.52 15.58 6.17
N TYR A 64 -59.26 16.70 6.12
CA TYR A 64 -58.65 18.03 6.02
C TYR A 64 -58.91 18.91 7.25
N TYR A 65 -60.16 19.01 7.69
CA TYR A 65 -60.54 19.98 8.71
C TYR A 65 -60.06 19.58 10.12
N TYR A 66 -60.20 18.31 10.53
CA TYR A 66 -59.70 17.92 11.86
C TYR A 66 -58.18 18.04 12.02
N PRO A 67 -57.34 17.54 11.09
CA PRO A 67 -55.90 17.74 11.18
C PRO A 67 -55.50 19.22 11.20
N LEU A 68 -56.22 20.07 10.46
CA LEU A 68 -55.98 21.51 10.45
C LEU A 68 -56.30 22.16 11.79
N ILE A 69 -57.46 21.84 12.38
CA ILE A 69 -57.86 22.35 13.70
C ILE A 69 -56.87 21.88 14.77
N ILE A 70 -56.47 20.60 14.75
CA ILE A 70 -55.48 20.06 15.69
C ILE A 70 -54.13 20.73 15.50
N ALA A 71 -53.67 20.94 14.27
CA ALA A 71 -52.40 21.61 13.99
C ALA A 71 -52.37 23.06 14.49
N LEU A 72 -53.51 23.75 14.45
CA LEU A 72 -53.65 25.10 15.01
C LEU A 72 -53.80 25.09 16.53
N ALA A 73 -54.52 24.11 17.09
CA ALA A 73 -54.74 23.99 18.53
C ALA A 73 -53.48 23.50 19.27
N TYR A 74 -52.67 22.65 18.66
CA TYR A 74 -51.48 22.06 19.26
C TYR A 74 -50.50 23.08 19.86
N PRO A 75 -50.04 24.13 19.15
CA PRO A 75 -49.16 25.14 19.74
C PRO A 75 -49.83 25.91 20.88
N LEU A 76 -51.15 26.14 20.82
CA LEU A 76 -51.90 26.77 21.92
C LEU A 76 -51.97 25.86 23.14
N ILE A 77 -52.22 24.56 22.94
CA ILE A 77 -52.24 23.57 24.02
C ILE A 77 -50.87 23.49 24.69
N ILE A 78 -49.77 23.47 23.92
CA ILE A 78 -48.41 23.49 24.50
C ILE A 78 -48.18 24.75 25.33
N LEU A 79 -48.59 25.92 24.82
CA LEU A 79 -48.44 27.18 25.54
C LEU A 79 -49.24 27.17 26.85
N ILE A 80 -50.48 26.65 26.81
CA ILE A 80 -51.32 26.46 27.99
C ILE A 80 -50.65 25.50 28.98
N LEU A 81 -50.14 24.35 28.53
CA LEU A 81 -49.46 23.37 29.37
C LEU A 81 -48.18 23.92 30.01
N ASN A 82 -47.38 24.69 29.27
CA ASN A 82 -46.18 25.34 29.80
C ASN A 82 -46.52 26.39 30.87
N ASN A 83 -47.57 27.17 30.63
CA ASN A 83 -48.07 28.13 31.61
C ASN A 83 -48.67 27.42 32.83
N PHE A 84 -49.37 26.31 32.62
CA PHE A 84 -49.92 25.49 33.69
C PHE A 84 -48.80 24.91 34.55
N HIS A 85 -47.73 24.36 33.95
CA HIS A 85 -46.57 23.88 34.69
C HIS A 85 -45.92 24.96 35.57
N THR A 86 -45.77 26.17 35.02
CA THR A 86 -45.24 27.32 35.76
C THR A 86 -46.18 27.72 36.91
N PHE A 87 -47.49 27.67 36.68
CA PHE A 87 -48.49 27.91 37.71
C PHE A 87 -48.44 26.88 38.84
N PHE A 88 -48.26 25.58 38.52
CA PHE A 88 -48.09 24.54 39.54
C PHE A 88 -46.82 24.73 40.36
N LYS A 89 -45.69 25.06 39.72
CA LYS A 89 -44.45 25.37 40.45
C LYS A 89 -44.63 26.54 41.40
N MET A 90 -45.26 27.61 40.93
CA MET A 90 -45.56 28.77 41.77
C MET A 90 -46.50 28.42 42.94
N LEU A 91 -47.48 27.54 42.71
CA LEU A 91 -48.36 27.04 43.76
C LEU A 91 -47.60 26.18 44.79
N GLU A 92 -46.74 25.29 44.31
CA GLU A 92 -45.88 24.42 45.12
C GLU A 92 -44.93 25.25 45.98
N GLU A 93 -44.24 26.23 45.41
CA GLU A 93 -43.36 27.14 46.16
C GLU A 93 -44.13 27.95 47.22
N LYS A 94 -45.35 28.42 46.92
CA LYS A 94 -46.19 29.11 47.90
C LYS A 94 -46.66 28.19 49.03
N LEU A 95 -47.05 26.96 48.71
CA LEU A 95 -47.45 25.98 49.70
C LEU A 95 -46.25 25.57 50.57
N PHE A 96 -45.11 25.30 49.93
CA PHE A 96 -43.86 24.96 50.59
C PHE A 96 -43.40 26.08 51.51
N THR A 97 -43.34 27.33 51.03
CA THR A 97 -42.97 28.48 51.88
C THR A 97 -43.97 28.73 53.00
N ARG A 98 -45.26 28.45 52.83
CA ARG A 98 -46.26 28.55 53.91
C ARG A 98 -46.08 27.46 54.97
N ILE A 99 -45.77 26.23 54.54
CA ILE A 99 -45.44 25.12 55.45
C ILE A 99 -44.13 25.43 56.19
N VAL A 100 -43.11 25.89 55.47
CA VAL A 100 -41.78 26.20 56.01
C VAL A 100 -41.80 27.45 56.91
N LYS A 101 -42.58 28.49 56.63
CA LYS A 101 -42.70 29.65 57.53
C LYS A 101 -43.24 29.28 58.91
N ASN A 102 -44.05 28.23 58.99
CA ASN A 102 -44.59 27.73 60.25
C ASN A 102 -43.75 26.59 60.85
N ALA A 103 -42.91 25.93 60.04
CA ALA A 103 -41.94 24.96 60.51
C ALA A 103 -40.63 25.70 60.81
N THR A 104 -40.41 26.06 62.08
CA THR A 104 -39.07 26.46 62.54
C THR A 104 -38.14 25.28 62.29
N VAL A 105 -37.42 25.31 61.17
CA VAL A 105 -36.43 24.28 60.85
C VAL A 105 -35.37 24.37 61.94
N PRO A 106 -35.19 23.33 62.76
CA PRO A 106 -34.15 23.36 63.78
C PRO A 106 -32.81 23.57 63.09
N THR A 107 -32.00 24.50 63.63
CA THR A 107 -30.69 24.85 63.06
C THR A 107 -29.82 23.62 62.80
N ASP A 108 -29.94 22.61 63.66
CA ASP A 108 -29.23 21.33 63.53
C ASP A 108 -29.55 20.60 62.21
N LEU A 109 -30.81 20.61 61.75
CA LEU A 109 -31.19 19.97 60.48
C LEU A 109 -30.62 20.73 59.27
N TYR A 110 -30.51 22.06 59.37
CA TYR A 110 -29.86 22.86 58.32
C TYR A 110 -28.36 22.57 58.25
N LEU A 111 -27.69 22.50 59.41
CA LEU A 111 -26.27 22.17 59.48
C LEU A 111 -25.99 20.76 58.92
N ASP A 112 -26.80 19.75 59.28
CA ASP A 112 -26.66 18.40 58.72
C ASP A 112 -26.89 18.38 57.20
N ALA A 113 -27.90 19.11 56.69
CA ALA A 113 -28.11 19.22 55.26
C ALA A 113 -26.92 19.88 54.54
N GLN A 114 -26.30 20.90 55.16
CA GLN A 114 -25.12 21.57 54.63
C GLN A 114 -23.90 20.63 54.60
N ASP A 115 -23.68 19.88 55.69
CA ASP A 115 -22.61 18.87 55.77
C ASP A 115 -22.80 17.77 54.71
N GLN A 116 -24.04 17.35 54.46
CA GLN A 116 -24.35 16.39 53.40
C GLN A 116 -24.11 16.96 51.99
N ILE A 117 -24.41 18.24 51.76
CA ILE A 117 -24.10 18.91 50.49
C ILE A 117 -22.59 18.96 50.29
N GLU A 118 -21.83 19.40 51.30
CA GLU A 118 -20.37 19.46 51.22
C GLU A 118 -19.75 18.07 51.00
N ALA A 119 -20.27 17.04 51.67
CA ALA A 119 -19.85 15.66 51.46
C ALA A 119 -20.13 15.17 50.03
N LYS A 120 -21.28 15.52 49.45
CA LYS A 120 -21.63 15.20 48.06
C LYS A 120 -20.74 15.95 47.07
N GLU A 121 -20.49 17.24 47.30
CA GLU A 121 -19.58 18.05 46.47
C GLU A 121 -18.15 17.47 46.47
N LYS A 122 -17.63 17.08 47.64
CA LYS A 122 -16.33 16.40 47.75
C LYS A 122 -16.31 15.08 46.98
N ARG A 123 -17.39 14.30 47.01
CA ARG A 123 -17.50 13.04 46.24
C ARG A 123 -17.52 13.31 44.73
N ILE A 124 -18.29 14.30 44.28
CA ILE A 124 -18.38 14.69 42.87
C ILE A 124 -17.01 15.20 42.38
N SER A 125 -16.36 16.06 43.15
CA SER A 125 -15.01 16.55 42.82
C SER A 125 -14.01 15.40 42.68
N LYS A 126 -13.99 14.44 43.62
CA LYS A 126 -13.15 13.24 43.51
C LYS A 126 -13.48 12.41 42.26
N PHE A 127 -14.76 12.28 41.91
CA PHE A 127 -15.18 11.55 40.71
C PHE A 127 -14.69 12.24 39.44
N ILE A 128 -14.82 13.56 39.34
CA ILE A 128 -14.34 14.36 38.20
C ILE A 128 -12.81 14.25 38.06
N SER A 129 -12.06 14.33 39.17
CA SER A 129 -10.61 14.15 39.13
C SER A 129 -10.22 12.76 38.62
N LYS A 130 -10.92 11.71 39.08
CA LYS A 130 -10.69 10.34 38.62
C LYS A 130 -11.06 10.13 37.15
N GLU A 131 -12.17 10.72 36.70
CA GLU A 131 -12.59 10.69 35.29
C GLU A 131 -11.57 11.39 34.40
N THR A 132 -11.04 12.54 34.84
CA THR A 132 -9.99 13.27 34.13
C THR A 132 -8.70 12.44 34.01
N GLU A 133 -8.30 11.75 35.09
CA GLU A 133 -7.16 10.84 35.08
C GLU A 133 -7.37 9.67 34.10
N MET A 134 -8.54 9.03 34.14
CA MET A 134 -8.89 7.95 33.20
C MET A 134 -8.91 8.42 31.75
N GLN A 135 -9.41 9.62 31.48
CA GLN A 135 -9.39 10.20 30.14
C GLN A 135 -7.95 10.44 29.65
N GLY A 136 -7.04 10.86 30.55
CA GLY A 136 -5.61 10.95 30.28
C GLY A 136 -5.02 9.59 29.87
N GLN A 137 -5.28 8.55 30.66
CA GLN A 137 -4.82 7.18 30.36
C GLN A 137 -5.35 6.65 29.02
N ILE A 138 -6.63 6.93 28.70
CA ILE A 138 -7.24 6.54 27.42
C ILE A 138 -6.53 7.23 26.26
N ASN A 139 -6.23 8.53 26.39
CA ASN A 139 -5.51 9.28 25.36
C ASN A 139 -4.10 8.71 25.15
N ASP A 140 -3.37 8.42 26.23
CA ASP A 140 -2.03 7.84 26.18
C ASP A 140 -2.03 6.46 25.51
N LEU A 141 -2.98 5.60 25.86
CA LEU A 141 -3.17 4.29 25.24
C LEU A 141 -3.52 4.40 23.75
N THR A 142 -4.35 5.38 23.38
CA THR A 142 -4.73 5.64 21.99
C THR A 142 -3.53 6.06 21.16
N VAL A 143 -2.67 6.93 21.70
CA VAL A 143 -1.41 7.34 21.06
C VAL A 143 -0.46 6.15 20.93
N SER A 144 -0.33 5.33 21.98
CA SER A 144 0.50 4.12 21.96
C SER A 144 0.02 3.13 20.90
N ASN A 145 -1.28 2.86 20.80
CA ASN A 145 -1.84 1.96 19.78
C ASN A 145 -1.59 2.48 18.37
N LYS A 146 -1.79 3.78 18.13
CA LYS A 146 -1.48 4.39 16.83
C LYS A 146 0.00 4.25 16.46
N ASN A 147 0.90 4.40 17.45
CA ASN A 147 2.33 4.19 17.23
C ASN A 147 2.66 2.72 16.91
N LEU A 148 1.98 1.76 17.54
CA LEU A 148 2.12 0.33 17.24
C LEU A 148 1.56 -0.02 15.85
N GLU A 149 0.44 0.55 15.45
CA GLU A 149 -0.12 0.38 14.10
C GLU A 149 0.82 0.91 13.03
N ASN A 150 1.42 2.08 13.23
CA ASN A 150 2.42 2.62 12.32
C ASN A 150 3.68 1.73 12.24
N LYS A 151 4.12 1.16 13.37
CA LYS A 151 5.23 0.19 13.41
C LYS A 151 4.87 -1.11 12.68
N ALA A 152 3.65 -1.61 12.84
CA ALA A 152 3.18 -2.80 12.14
C ALA A 152 3.09 -2.55 10.62
N ALA A 153 2.61 -1.37 10.20
CA ALA A 153 2.54 -0.98 8.79
C ALA A 153 3.93 -0.86 8.14
N THR A 154 4.90 -0.25 8.84
CA THR A 154 6.29 -0.16 8.36
C THR A 154 6.94 -1.54 8.23
N LEU A 155 6.79 -2.41 9.23
CA LEU A 155 7.28 -3.79 9.16
C LEU A 155 6.62 -4.59 8.03
N ALA A 156 5.34 -4.37 7.74
CA ALA A 156 4.66 -5.03 6.63
C ALA A 156 5.24 -4.61 5.26
N ILE A 157 5.61 -3.33 5.12
CA ILE A 157 6.29 -2.82 3.92
C ILE A 157 7.67 -3.46 3.79
N GLU A 158 8.50 -3.42 4.84
CA GLU A 158 9.84 -4.02 4.85
C GLU A 158 9.81 -5.53 4.53
N TYR A 159 8.81 -6.24 5.06
CA TYR A 159 8.59 -7.65 4.76
C TYR A 159 8.23 -7.87 3.28
N SER A 160 7.36 -7.03 2.71
CA SER A 160 7.00 -7.12 1.28
C SER A 160 8.18 -6.83 0.35
N GLU A 161 9.04 -5.87 0.70
CA GLU A 161 10.27 -5.56 -0.03
C GLU A 161 11.25 -6.73 0.03
N THR A 162 11.47 -7.29 1.22
CA THR A 162 12.32 -8.48 1.41
C THR A 162 11.82 -9.67 0.60
N LEU A 163 10.49 -9.86 0.52
CA LEU A 163 9.87 -10.92 -0.27
C LEU A 163 10.09 -10.71 -1.78
N SER A 164 9.99 -9.46 -2.28
CA SER A 164 10.30 -9.16 -3.68
C SER A 164 11.77 -9.41 -4.02
N ILE A 165 12.70 -9.02 -3.15
CA ILE A 165 14.14 -9.26 -3.35
C ILE A 165 14.42 -10.77 -3.37
N LYS A 166 13.81 -11.53 -2.46
CA LYS A 166 13.97 -12.99 -2.43
C LYS A 166 13.50 -13.63 -3.74
N LYS A 167 12.35 -13.20 -4.26
CA LYS A 167 11.82 -13.69 -5.54
C LYS A 167 12.75 -13.36 -6.71
N ASP A 168 13.26 -12.14 -6.78
CA ASP A 168 14.21 -11.74 -7.81
C ASP A 168 15.52 -12.56 -7.78
N LEU A 169 15.97 -12.95 -6.57
CA LEU A 169 17.12 -13.83 -6.41
C LEU A 169 16.83 -15.27 -6.84
N GLU A 170 15.64 -15.79 -6.52
CA GLU A 170 15.19 -17.13 -6.95
C GLU A 170 15.08 -17.19 -8.50
N ASP A 171 14.50 -16.16 -9.12
CA ASP A 171 14.39 -16.07 -10.58
C ASP A 171 15.79 -16.02 -11.25
N LYS A 172 16.75 -15.27 -10.66
CA LYS A 172 18.14 -15.22 -11.13
C LYS A 172 18.86 -16.57 -10.95
N ALA A 173 18.64 -17.26 -9.83
CA ALA A 173 19.22 -18.58 -9.59
C ALA A 173 18.70 -19.60 -10.61
N GLN A 174 17.39 -19.58 -10.92
CA GLN A 174 16.79 -20.46 -11.92
C GLN A 174 17.34 -20.18 -13.34
N VAL A 175 17.56 -18.92 -13.71
CA VAL A 175 18.22 -18.56 -14.98
C VAL A 175 19.66 -19.08 -15.01
N SER A 176 20.40 -18.98 -13.91
CA SER A 176 21.76 -19.53 -13.79
C SER A 176 21.77 -21.05 -13.99
N ASP A 177 20.87 -21.78 -13.34
CA ASP A 177 20.76 -23.24 -13.47
C ASP A 177 20.42 -23.65 -14.91
N ASN A 178 19.48 -22.96 -15.54
CA ASN A 178 19.13 -23.18 -16.96
C ASN A 178 20.33 -22.91 -17.89
N ASN A 179 21.13 -21.88 -17.62
CA ASN A 179 22.33 -21.59 -18.38
C ASN A 179 23.38 -22.70 -18.20
N ILE A 180 23.60 -23.18 -16.96
CA ILE A 180 24.51 -24.30 -16.68
C ILE A 180 24.07 -25.56 -17.45
N ASP A 181 22.78 -25.88 -17.47
CA ASP A 181 22.26 -27.03 -18.23
C ASP A 181 22.40 -26.86 -19.75
N LEU A 182 22.24 -25.65 -20.27
CA LEU A 182 22.54 -25.33 -21.67
C LEU A 182 24.02 -25.53 -21.99
N TYR A 183 24.94 -25.09 -21.11
CA TYR A 183 26.37 -25.31 -21.29
C TYR A 183 26.74 -26.80 -21.22
N LYS A 184 26.13 -27.58 -20.32
CA LYS A 184 26.31 -29.04 -20.28
C LYS A 184 25.81 -29.73 -21.56
N LYS A 185 24.69 -29.28 -22.13
CA LYS A 185 24.19 -29.84 -23.40
C LYS A 185 25.03 -29.44 -24.62
N ARG A 186 25.68 -28.28 -24.58
CA ARG A 186 26.53 -27.76 -25.67
C ARG A 186 27.98 -28.21 -25.58
N SER A 187 28.42 -28.68 -24.42
CA SER A 187 29.75 -29.24 -24.25
C SER A 187 29.69 -30.75 -24.38
N ASN A 188 30.31 -31.29 -25.42
CA ASN A 188 30.52 -32.73 -25.52
C ASN A 188 31.86 -33.02 -24.83
N ILE A 189 31.80 -33.61 -23.63
CA ILE A 189 32.99 -33.97 -22.86
C ILE A 189 33.25 -35.45 -23.10
N GLU A 190 34.29 -35.75 -23.87
CA GLU A 190 34.76 -37.12 -24.11
C GLU A 190 36.09 -37.34 -23.36
N TYR A 191 36.16 -38.40 -22.54
CA TYR A 191 37.40 -38.81 -21.90
C TYR A 191 38.11 -39.83 -22.79
N LEU A 192 39.25 -39.44 -23.34
CA LEU A 192 40.03 -40.28 -24.26
C LEU A 192 41.46 -40.38 -23.75
N MET A 193 41.87 -41.61 -23.43
CA MET A 193 43.26 -42.01 -23.14
C MET A 193 44.02 -41.07 -22.18
N GLY A 194 43.49 -40.82 -20.99
CA GLY A 194 44.17 -40.03 -19.97
C GLY A 194 43.99 -38.50 -20.09
N SER A 195 43.23 -38.04 -21.08
CA SER A 195 42.95 -36.62 -21.30
C SER A 195 41.45 -36.35 -21.45
N TYR A 196 41.00 -35.18 -20.98
CA TYR A 196 39.64 -34.70 -21.19
C TYR A 196 39.63 -33.85 -22.47
N LYS A 197 38.80 -34.23 -23.44
CA LYS A 197 38.49 -33.42 -24.61
C LYS A 197 37.14 -32.74 -24.37
N ILE A 198 37.16 -31.42 -24.23
CA ILE A 198 35.95 -30.62 -24.08
C ILE A 198 35.76 -29.84 -25.38
N GLU A 199 34.68 -30.17 -26.10
CA GLU A 199 34.31 -29.45 -27.32
C GLU A 199 33.20 -28.46 -26.98
N ILE A 200 33.51 -27.17 -27.01
CA ILE A 200 32.55 -26.09 -26.73
C ILE A 200 32.12 -25.48 -28.05
N HIS A 201 30.85 -25.66 -28.40
CA HIS A 201 30.23 -24.99 -29.54
C HIS A 201 29.51 -23.73 -29.07
N GLU A 202 30.11 -22.57 -29.32
CA GLU A 202 29.49 -21.28 -28.99
C GLU A 202 29.09 -20.55 -30.29
N ARG A 203 27.79 -20.26 -30.40
CA ARG A 203 27.22 -19.50 -31.51
C ARG A 203 26.93 -18.10 -31.00
N ILE A 204 27.77 -17.14 -31.35
CA ILE A 204 27.58 -15.74 -30.97
C ILE A 204 26.78 -15.06 -32.08
N HIS A 205 25.58 -14.57 -31.75
CA HIS A 205 24.79 -13.72 -32.63
C HIS A 205 25.06 -12.26 -32.26
N ASN A 206 25.84 -11.57 -33.08
CA ASN A 206 25.97 -10.12 -33.02
C ASN A 206 25.43 -9.52 -34.32
N ASN A 207 24.40 -8.67 -34.20
CA ASN A 207 23.68 -7.90 -35.22
C ASN A 207 24.21 -8.00 -36.68
N ASN A 208 23.90 -9.12 -37.34
CA ASN A 208 24.12 -9.47 -38.76
C ASN A 208 25.31 -10.38 -39.13
N LEU A 209 26.09 -10.91 -38.17
CA LEU A 209 27.08 -11.95 -38.43
C LEU A 209 26.91 -13.12 -37.45
N THR A 210 26.77 -14.33 -37.99
CA THR A 210 26.76 -15.56 -37.20
C THR A 210 28.17 -16.12 -37.17
N THR A 211 28.91 -15.84 -36.10
CA THR A 211 30.24 -16.44 -35.92
C THR A 211 30.08 -17.72 -35.13
N ILE A 212 30.57 -18.83 -35.68
CA ILE A 212 30.64 -20.12 -34.97
C ILE A 212 32.06 -20.26 -34.46
N PHE A 213 32.20 -20.27 -33.14
CA PHE A 213 33.45 -20.59 -32.48
C PHE A 213 33.39 -22.07 -32.08
N SER A 214 34.33 -22.86 -32.60
CA SER A 214 34.63 -24.18 -32.04
C SER A 214 35.97 -24.07 -31.33
N SER A 215 35.96 -24.33 -30.02
CA SER A 215 37.20 -24.48 -29.27
C SER A 215 37.34 -25.91 -28.79
N ASN A 216 38.51 -26.49 -29.04
CA ASN A 216 38.90 -27.77 -28.47
C ASN A 216 39.84 -27.46 -27.30
N LEU A 217 39.38 -27.77 -26.09
CA LEU A 217 40.22 -27.74 -24.90
C LEU A 217 40.69 -29.17 -24.62
N GLU A 218 42.00 -29.39 -24.71
CA GLU A 218 42.64 -30.64 -24.33
C GLU A 218 43.45 -30.40 -23.06
N ILE A 219 43.05 -31.03 -21.95
CA ILE A 219 43.78 -30.98 -20.69
C ILE A 219 44.56 -32.28 -20.54
N LYS A 220 45.89 -32.18 -20.64
CA LYS A 220 46.83 -33.30 -20.46
C LYS A 220 47.63 -33.10 -19.19
N LYS A 221 47.67 -34.12 -18.34
CA LYS A 221 48.62 -34.17 -17.22
C LYS A 221 49.97 -34.60 -17.79
N SER A 222 51.00 -33.78 -17.63
CA SER A 222 52.35 -34.12 -18.09
C SER A 222 52.88 -35.30 -17.27
N GLU A 223 53.40 -36.34 -17.93
CA GLU A 223 53.91 -37.55 -17.26
C GLU A 223 55.21 -37.32 -16.49
N ASN A 224 55.93 -36.21 -16.73
CA ASN A 224 57.26 -35.95 -16.16
C ASN A 224 57.39 -34.64 -15.36
N ASP A 225 56.32 -33.86 -15.19
CA ASP A 225 56.32 -32.61 -14.42
C ASP A 225 54.92 -32.40 -13.80
N ASP A 226 54.81 -31.83 -12.59
CA ASP A 226 53.53 -31.43 -11.93
C ASP A 226 52.76 -30.31 -12.66
N LYS A 227 53.01 -30.12 -13.95
CA LYS A 227 52.39 -29.11 -14.81
C LYS A 227 51.19 -29.73 -15.53
N ILE A 228 50.05 -29.06 -15.42
CA ILE A 228 48.87 -29.34 -16.24
C ILE A 228 49.03 -28.54 -17.53
N LEU A 229 49.08 -29.24 -18.67
CA LEU A 229 49.09 -28.61 -19.98
C LEU A 229 47.65 -28.46 -20.45
N ILE A 230 47.21 -27.20 -20.60
CA ILE A 230 45.89 -26.84 -21.11
C ILE A 230 46.09 -26.34 -22.53
N ASN A 231 45.84 -27.18 -23.53
CA ASN A 231 45.86 -26.76 -24.93
C ASN A 231 44.46 -26.27 -25.31
N LEU A 232 44.30 -24.96 -25.44
CA LEU A 232 43.10 -24.34 -25.99
C LEU A 232 43.33 -24.04 -27.47
N ILE A 233 42.63 -24.73 -28.36
CA ILE A 233 42.66 -24.47 -29.79
C ILE A 233 41.35 -23.77 -30.16
N ILE A 234 41.42 -22.48 -30.46
CA ILE A 234 40.25 -21.67 -30.87
C ILE A 234 40.21 -21.64 -32.40
N PHE A 235 39.15 -22.15 -33.00
CA PHE A 235 38.89 -21.96 -34.44
C PHE A 235 37.89 -20.83 -34.62
N ASN A 236 38.33 -19.78 -35.32
CA ASN A 236 37.50 -18.62 -35.65
C ASN A 236 37.14 -18.66 -37.14
N TYR A 237 35.90 -18.95 -37.48
CA TYR A 237 35.44 -19.03 -38.88
C TYR A 237 35.08 -17.64 -39.42
N ILE A 238 36.04 -16.71 -39.48
CA ILE A 238 35.96 -15.51 -40.33
C ILE A 238 37.33 -15.31 -41.00
N MET A 239 37.48 -15.85 -42.20
CA MET A 239 38.50 -15.58 -43.25
C MET A 239 40.00 -15.52 -42.89
N VAL A 240 40.42 -15.74 -41.64
CA VAL A 240 41.83 -15.93 -41.26
C VAL A 240 41.89 -16.95 -40.12
N SER A 241 42.55 -18.09 -40.35
CA SER A 241 42.81 -19.05 -39.28
C SER A 241 44.05 -18.62 -38.49
N GLU A 242 43.84 -18.10 -37.29
CA GLU A 242 44.90 -17.86 -36.31
C GLU A 242 44.86 -18.98 -35.27
N ILE A 243 45.98 -19.67 -35.06
CA ILE A 243 46.10 -20.68 -34.00
C ILE A 243 46.79 -20.02 -32.82
N THR A 244 46.07 -19.85 -31.72
CA THR A 244 46.61 -19.30 -30.48
C THR A 244 46.74 -20.40 -29.45
N GLU A 245 47.97 -20.77 -29.09
CA GLU A 245 48.25 -21.68 -27.97
C GLU A 245 48.43 -20.89 -26.68
N TYR A 246 47.69 -21.25 -25.64
CA TYR A 246 47.84 -20.68 -24.29
C TYR A 246 48.56 -21.69 -23.40
N PHE A 247 49.56 -21.26 -22.65
CA PHE A 247 50.26 -22.08 -21.66
C PHE A 247 50.08 -21.47 -20.27
N TYR A 248 49.46 -22.22 -19.36
CA TYR A 248 49.35 -21.81 -17.96
C TYR A 248 50.37 -22.57 -17.11
N ASN A 249 51.29 -21.85 -16.48
CA ASN A 249 52.25 -22.45 -15.56
C ASN A 249 51.73 -22.30 -14.13
N ILE A 250 51.24 -23.41 -13.56
CA ILE A 250 50.62 -23.46 -12.23
C ILE A 250 51.61 -23.06 -11.12
N LEU A 251 52.89 -23.40 -11.27
CA LEU A 251 53.91 -23.12 -10.25
C LEU A 251 54.26 -21.63 -10.16
N THR A 252 54.10 -20.89 -11.25
CA THR A 252 54.46 -19.46 -11.31
C THR A 252 53.24 -18.55 -11.44
N GLY A 253 52.04 -19.09 -11.63
CA GLY A 253 50.80 -18.34 -11.84
C GLY A 253 50.74 -17.55 -13.15
N THR A 254 51.67 -17.77 -14.08
CA THR A 254 51.82 -16.98 -15.31
C THR A 254 51.16 -17.64 -16.52
N ILE A 255 50.50 -16.83 -17.35
CA ILE A 255 49.96 -17.24 -18.66
C ILE A 255 50.92 -16.79 -19.76
N GLY A 256 51.39 -17.71 -20.58
CA GLY A 256 52.10 -17.43 -21.82
C GLY A 256 51.19 -17.64 -23.03
N ILE A 257 51.28 -16.78 -24.04
CA ILE A 257 50.50 -16.87 -25.27
C ILE A 257 51.47 -17.07 -26.44
N LYS A 258 51.19 -18.06 -27.28
CA LYS A 258 51.94 -18.30 -28.51
C LYS A 258 50.96 -18.37 -29.68
N THR A 259 50.87 -17.28 -30.41
CA THR A 259 50.10 -17.19 -31.66
C THR A 259 50.93 -17.67 -32.84
N LYS A 260 50.31 -18.47 -33.71
CA LYS A 260 50.84 -18.84 -35.02
C LYS A 260 49.78 -18.50 -36.07
N LEU A 261 50.06 -17.48 -36.88
CA LEU A 261 49.26 -17.16 -38.05
C LEU A 261 49.47 -18.25 -39.11
N VAL A 262 48.37 -18.83 -39.59
CA VAL A 262 48.40 -19.75 -40.74
C VAL A 262 47.87 -18.99 -41.96
N ASN A 263 48.78 -18.47 -42.78
CA ASN A 263 48.41 -17.86 -44.06
C ASN A 263 48.00 -18.97 -45.05
N ASN A 264 46.71 -19.04 -45.38
CA ASN A 264 46.27 -19.81 -46.55
C ASN A 264 46.69 -19.06 -47.82
N THR A 265 47.59 -19.65 -48.59
CA THR A 265 48.01 -19.17 -49.90
C THR A 265 46.86 -19.28 -50.91
N PHE A 266 46.30 -18.14 -51.33
CA PHE A 266 45.54 -18.03 -52.59
C PHE A 266 46.33 -17.21 -53.61
N SER A 267 46.24 -17.66 -54.86
CA SER A 267 46.91 -17.17 -56.07
C SER A 267 46.78 -15.65 -56.29
N PRO A 268 47.82 -14.95 -56.79
CA PRO A 268 47.84 -13.50 -56.87
C PRO A 268 47.23 -13.00 -58.19
N GLU A 269 45.93 -12.72 -58.21
CA GLU A 269 45.33 -11.84 -59.23
C GLU A 269 44.24 -10.96 -58.60
N ASN A 270 44.65 -9.92 -57.86
CA ASN A 270 43.96 -8.63 -57.85
C ASN A 270 44.73 -7.60 -57.01
N LYS A 271 45.04 -6.44 -57.61
CA LYS A 271 45.81 -5.32 -57.04
C LYS A 271 45.04 -4.47 -56.00
N THR A 272 44.11 -5.04 -55.25
CA THR A 272 43.32 -4.33 -54.22
C THR A 272 43.64 -4.75 -52.78
N THR A 273 44.53 -5.73 -52.58
CA THR A 273 44.90 -6.26 -51.25
C THR A 273 46.00 -5.48 -50.52
N GLU A 274 46.77 -4.62 -51.20
CA GLU A 274 47.85 -3.85 -50.54
C GLU A 274 47.31 -2.80 -49.54
N ASN A 275 46.10 -2.29 -49.72
CA ASN A 275 45.55 -1.25 -48.83
C ASN A 275 44.89 -1.79 -47.55
N ILE A 276 44.52 -3.07 -47.45
CA ILE A 276 43.86 -3.61 -46.25
C ILE A 276 44.88 -4.16 -45.25
N VAL A 277 45.98 -4.76 -45.73
CA VAL A 277 47.05 -5.32 -44.88
C VAL A 277 47.79 -4.21 -44.11
N THR A 278 47.94 -3.03 -44.72
CA THR A 278 48.64 -1.90 -44.12
C THR A 278 47.82 -1.18 -43.03
N VAL A 279 46.48 -1.28 -43.08
CA VAL A 279 45.60 -0.68 -42.05
C VAL A 279 45.56 -1.55 -40.79
N LEU A 280 45.54 -2.88 -40.93
CA LEU A 280 45.53 -3.81 -39.79
C LEU A 280 46.88 -3.89 -39.05
N GLN A 281 48.01 -3.69 -39.76
CA GLN A 281 49.33 -3.67 -39.10
C GLN A 281 49.55 -2.42 -38.24
N ASN A 282 48.86 -1.30 -38.51
CA ASN A 282 49.00 -0.08 -37.73
C ASN A 282 48.07 0.00 -36.52
N GLU A 283 46.95 -0.72 -36.49
CA GLU A 283 46.08 -0.79 -35.30
C GLU A 283 46.56 -1.80 -34.25
N LEU A 284 47.24 -2.88 -34.65
CA LEU A 284 47.69 -3.92 -33.71
C LEU A 284 49.01 -3.62 -32.97
N MET A 285 49.72 -2.55 -33.34
CA MET A 285 50.99 -2.18 -32.69
C MET A 285 50.84 -1.27 -31.45
N ASN A 286 49.62 -0.91 -31.03
CA ASN A 286 49.42 0.08 -29.96
C ASN A 286 48.78 -0.39 -28.64
N ASP A 287 48.33 -1.63 -28.50
CA ASP A 287 47.73 -2.09 -27.23
C ASP A 287 48.56 -3.18 -26.54
N PHE A 288 49.73 -2.79 -26.03
CA PHE A 288 50.37 -3.49 -24.91
C PHE A 288 49.81 -2.93 -23.60
N VAL A 289 48.82 -3.61 -23.01
CA VAL A 289 48.40 -3.35 -21.63
C VAL A 289 48.88 -4.50 -20.74
N ASN A 290 49.96 -4.24 -20.00
CA ASN A 290 50.36 -5.06 -18.85
C ASN A 290 49.31 -4.91 -17.75
N LEU A 291 48.59 -6.00 -17.42
CA LEU A 291 47.79 -6.09 -16.20
C LEU A 291 48.59 -6.83 -15.11
N PRO A 292 48.89 -6.20 -13.96
CA PRO A 292 49.45 -6.90 -12.82
C PRO A 292 48.34 -7.63 -12.07
N LEU A 293 48.45 -8.95 -11.92
CA LEU A 293 47.65 -9.70 -10.96
C LEU A 293 48.35 -9.63 -9.60
N ALA A 294 47.68 -8.96 -8.66
CA ALA A 294 48.11 -8.83 -7.28
C ALA A 294 48.11 -10.20 -6.58
N ASN A 295 49.21 -10.47 -5.88
CA ASN A 295 49.42 -11.63 -5.03
C ASN A 295 48.29 -11.82 -4.03
N SER A 296 47.77 -13.04 -3.95
CA SER A 296 46.99 -13.53 -2.82
C SER A 296 47.91 -13.68 -1.60
N ASN A 297 47.85 -12.73 -0.68
CA ASN A 297 48.14 -12.94 0.74
C ASN A 297 47.33 -11.91 1.53
N ASP A 298 46.33 -12.43 2.23
CA ASP A 298 45.75 -11.91 3.46
C ASP A 298 44.96 -10.59 3.50
N ILE A 299 43.89 -10.68 4.30
CA ILE A 299 43.23 -9.64 5.08
C ILE A 299 42.04 -8.90 4.44
N LEU A 300 40.88 -9.46 4.79
CA LEU A 300 39.64 -8.78 5.13
C LEU A 300 39.88 -7.49 5.93
N ILE A 301 39.75 -6.31 5.30
CA ILE A 301 39.45 -5.06 5.99
C ILE A 301 38.28 -4.39 5.27
N MET A 302 37.17 -4.27 6.01
CA MET A 302 36.04 -3.41 5.69
C MET A 302 36.51 -2.01 5.30
N LYS A 303 36.07 -1.51 4.16
CA LYS A 303 36.09 -0.07 3.88
C LYS A 303 34.67 0.40 3.60
N ASN A 304 34.12 1.02 4.64
CA ASN A 304 32.98 1.94 4.60
C ASN A 304 33.07 2.84 3.37
N VAL A 305 32.01 2.84 2.56
CA VAL A 305 31.74 3.93 1.62
C VAL A 305 30.61 4.75 2.21
N ASN A 306 31.01 5.88 2.82
CA ASN A 306 30.16 7.01 3.12
C ASN A 306 29.45 7.48 1.84
N PHE A 307 28.12 7.44 1.83
CA PHE A 307 27.34 8.25 0.90
C PHE A 307 27.27 9.68 1.45
N ASN A 308 27.82 10.60 0.67
CA ASN A 308 27.86 12.02 0.98
C ASN A 308 26.48 12.64 0.73
N GLU A 309 25.79 13.04 1.80
CA GLU A 309 24.60 13.88 1.79
C GLU A 309 24.96 15.31 1.36
N SER A 310 24.88 15.63 0.06
CA SER A 310 24.94 17.04 -0.36
C SER A 310 24.35 17.35 -1.74
N SER A 311 23.25 16.72 -2.15
CA SER A 311 22.57 17.10 -3.41
C SER A 311 21.04 16.90 -3.44
N LEU A 312 20.36 17.07 -2.30
CA LEU A 312 18.89 17.08 -2.23
C LEU A 312 18.40 18.07 -1.16
N ARG A 313 18.77 19.33 -1.33
CA ARG A 313 18.14 20.48 -0.64
C ARG A 313 18.01 21.66 -1.60
N MET A 314 17.11 21.54 -2.56
CA MET A 314 16.38 22.65 -3.18
C MET A 314 15.14 22.04 -3.84
N ASP A 315 13.96 22.59 -3.52
CA ASP A 315 12.63 22.37 -4.15
C ASP A 315 11.46 21.94 -3.26
N LEU A 316 11.51 22.21 -1.95
CA LEU A 316 10.29 22.31 -1.13
C LEU A 316 10.31 23.53 -0.21
N ALA A 317 10.30 24.72 -0.82
CA ALA A 317 9.99 25.98 -0.14
C ALA A 317 9.24 26.93 -1.09
N LYS A 318 8.03 26.54 -1.50
CA LYS A 318 7.04 27.43 -2.13
C LYS A 318 5.65 26.77 -2.11
N ASN A 319 5.01 26.74 -0.95
CA ASN A 319 3.55 26.86 -0.81
C ASN A 319 3.12 26.62 0.64
N THR A 320 3.04 27.68 1.43
CA THR A 320 2.02 27.81 2.49
C THR A 320 1.77 29.28 2.75
N LYS A 321 0.72 29.78 2.10
CA LYS A 321 -0.02 30.97 2.52
C LYS A 321 -0.53 30.73 3.94
N ILE A 322 -0.07 31.53 4.89
CA ILE A 322 -0.81 31.80 6.11
C ILE A 322 -1.76 32.96 5.79
N LYS A 323 -3.05 32.66 5.73
CA LYS A 323 -4.15 33.60 5.94
C LYS A 323 -4.67 33.34 7.35
N GLY A 324 -4.74 34.38 8.18
CA GLY A 324 -5.60 34.40 9.36
C GLY A 324 -4.97 35.03 10.60
N ALA A 325 -5.08 36.36 10.71
CA ALA A 325 -5.72 37.09 11.81
C ALA A 325 -5.46 38.59 11.62
#